data_AF-A0A1C5ZQ78-F1
#
_entry.id   AF-A0A1C5ZQ78-F1
#
_cell.length_a   1.000
_cell.length_b   1.000
_cell.length_c   1.000
_cell.angle_alpha   90.00
_cell.angle_beta   90.00
_cell.angle_gamma   90.00
#
_symmetry.space_group_name_H-M   'P 1'
#
loop_
_entity.id
_entity.type
_entity.pdbx_description
1 polymer ?
#
loop_
_entity_poly.entity_id
_entity_poly.type
_entity_poly.pdbx_seq_one_letter_code
_entity_poly.pdbx_strand_id
1 'polypeptide(L)'
;MGELIEYGKKALEYGNYADFKQTMDTVVEEVEEGFVKIGYLLKVARDTAVLQESGYATVNEFAEREYGLDKSAVSRFIAINDRFAEGGYAPRLQEQYRGMGRAKLSIMLMLPEWINEEISPDYSKSDIQAIRAEVAEEEKTTDLEILMEEREDIYDRLENDLQRVLWKLGQDIPALYCKLWETYMGTDSVEQLAKEVMEIMAPAGEGMHSARIHGVGRLMLSLKGADRDMVLVNVRSGEKQGYGWDDMEAAFDLLMGSDSAEESWETVYGAEMPGVAPVQPESRKTSRVSPAVTEENNPAAGQNGTNLEEIETESEEIETESEEIETEVPEEIGPERLPRGEQKRNSETWKEPEKKEPRHIELPPEDAVYTYPMGTNMMTDIRKGQRFLILRTHDPYRVGNTVRLQHQKDGEQTGAEIDIRITHLINDHGGLVPGYVALQFEILPAPPEEIPGQMSIDQMGKETEEGRKDEEESEKEADAAAGIYSERPESDT
;
A
#
# COMPACT_ATOMS: atom_id res chain seq x y z
N MET A 1 -23.23 -46.18 -11.54
CA MET A 1 -22.26 -46.94 -10.70
C MET A 1 -20.81 -46.65 -11.09
N GLY A 2 -20.44 -46.62 -12.37
CA GLY A 2 -19.08 -46.26 -12.81
C GLY A 2 -18.67 -44.82 -12.50
N GLU A 3 -19.56 -43.85 -12.74
CA GLU A 3 -19.27 -42.42 -12.48
C GLU A 3 -19.07 -42.11 -10.99
N LEU A 4 -19.91 -42.64 -10.09
CA LEU A 4 -19.75 -42.43 -8.63
C LEU A 4 -18.44 -43.02 -8.07
N ILE A 5 -17.93 -44.10 -8.65
CA ILE A 5 -16.64 -44.71 -8.28
C ILE A 5 -15.48 -43.84 -8.80
N GLU A 6 -15.67 -43.18 -9.94
CA GLU A 6 -14.70 -42.23 -10.51
C GLU A 6 -14.63 -40.92 -9.70
N TYR A 7 -15.78 -40.40 -9.26
CA TYR A 7 -15.85 -39.26 -8.33
C TYR A 7 -15.28 -39.61 -6.94
N GLY A 8 -15.53 -40.83 -6.44
CA GLY A 8 -14.93 -41.33 -5.20
C GLY A 8 -13.41 -41.46 -5.28
N LYS A 9 -12.85 -41.77 -6.47
CA LYS A 9 -11.40 -41.79 -6.72
C LYS A 9 -10.78 -40.39 -6.84
N LYS A 10 -11.51 -39.41 -7.37
CA LYS A 10 -11.08 -37.99 -7.37
C LYS A 10 -11.12 -37.36 -5.96
N ALA A 11 -12.07 -37.76 -5.12
CA ALA A 11 -12.12 -37.30 -3.73
C ALA A 11 -10.94 -37.84 -2.87
N LEU A 12 -10.36 -38.99 -3.25
CA LEU A 12 -9.15 -39.56 -2.63
C LEU A 12 -7.87 -38.79 -2.96
N GLU A 13 -7.89 -37.91 -3.96
CA GLU A 13 -6.74 -37.08 -4.36
C GLU A 13 -6.41 -35.99 -3.32
N TYR A 14 -7.39 -35.64 -2.48
CA TYR A 14 -7.25 -34.62 -1.44
C TYR A 14 -6.97 -35.17 -0.06
N GLY A 15 -6.70 -36.47 0.14
CA GLY A 15 -6.25 -37.04 1.43
C GLY A 15 -7.29 -37.03 2.57
N ASN A 16 -7.76 -35.85 2.98
CA ASN A 16 -8.76 -35.60 4.03
C ASN A 16 -9.58 -34.30 3.76
N TYR A 17 -10.59 -34.02 4.60
CA TYR A 17 -11.44 -32.83 4.45
C TYR A 17 -10.69 -31.51 4.65
N ALA A 18 -9.70 -31.45 5.55
CA ALA A 18 -8.93 -30.24 5.81
C ALA A 18 -8.09 -29.85 4.58
N ASP A 19 -7.43 -30.81 3.94
CA ASP A 19 -6.65 -30.62 2.71
C ASP A 19 -7.56 -30.20 1.54
N PHE A 20 -8.74 -30.82 1.40
CA PHE A 20 -9.75 -30.41 0.42
C PHE A 20 -10.24 -28.98 0.68
N LYS A 21 -10.55 -28.65 1.93
CA LYS A 21 -11.00 -27.30 2.32
C LYS A 21 -9.91 -26.27 2.04
N GLN A 22 -8.67 -26.53 2.45
CA GLN A 22 -7.53 -25.65 2.19
C GLN A 22 -7.31 -25.41 0.69
N THR A 23 -7.45 -26.46 -0.12
CA THR A 23 -7.34 -26.32 -1.58
C THR A 23 -8.49 -25.49 -2.15
N MET A 24 -9.73 -25.72 -1.69
CA MET A 24 -10.88 -24.92 -2.10
C MET A 24 -10.72 -23.45 -1.71
N ASP A 25 -10.32 -23.18 -0.45
CA ASP A 25 -10.09 -21.84 0.08
C ASP A 25 -9.01 -21.12 -0.76
N THR A 26 -7.92 -21.82 -1.14
CA THR A 26 -6.87 -21.27 -2.01
C THR A 26 -7.40 -20.91 -3.39
N VAL A 27 -8.23 -21.77 -4.00
CA VAL A 27 -8.82 -21.49 -5.33
C VAL A 27 -9.80 -20.32 -5.26
N VAL A 28 -10.58 -20.22 -4.19
CA VAL A 28 -11.48 -19.08 -3.97
C VAL A 28 -10.67 -17.79 -3.86
N GLU A 29 -9.61 -17.78 -3.05
CA GLU A 29 -8.71 -16.62 -2.91
C GLU A 29 -8.05 -16.25 -4.25
N GLU A 30 -7.56 -17.22 -5.03
CA GLU A 30 -7.00 -16.96 -6.36
C GLU A 30 -8.01 -16.37 -7.35
N VAL A 31 -9.29 -16.74 -7.24
CA VAL A 31 -10.36 -16.19 -8.07
C VAL A 31 -10.73 -14.79 -7.59
N GLU A 32 -10.83 -14.59 -6.28
CA GLU A 32 -11.18 -13.30 -5.67
C GLU A 32 -10.09 -12.26 -5.92
N GLU A 33 -8.81 -12.60 -5.71
CA GLU A 33 -7.66 -11.72 -5.89
C GLU A 33 -7.00 -11.83 -7.27
N GLY A 34 -7.62 -12.56 -8.21
CA GLY A 34 -7.07 -12.78 -9.55
C GLY A 34 -6.76 -11.48 -10.31
N PHE A 35 -7.47 -10.39 -9.99
CA PHE A 35 -7.20 -9.07 -10.56
C PHE A 35 -5.85 -8.48 -10.11
N VAL A 36 -5.37 -8.79 -8.90
CA VAL A 36 -4.05 -8.35 -8.41
C VAL A 36 -2.95 -9.14 -9.09
N LYS A 37 -3.17 -10.45 -9.29
CA LYS A 37 -2.27 -11.31 -10.06
C LYS A 37 -2.18 -10.86 -11.53
N ILE A 38 -3.29 -10.44 -12.13
CA ILE A 38 -3.29 -9.82 -13.47
C ILE A 38 -2.42 -8.55 -13.47
N GLY A 39 -2.60 -7.65 -12.49
CA GLY A 39 -1.76 -6.46 -12.33
C GLY A 39 -0.28 -6.78 -12.21
N TYR A 40 0.07 -7.77 -11.38
CA TYR A 40 1.44 -8.27 -11.23
C TYR A 40 2.01 -8.79 -12.55
N LEU A 41 1.26 -9.61 -13.29
CA LEU A 41 1.71 -10.15 -14.58
C LEU A 41 1.87 -9.06 -15.64
N LEU A 42 1.01 -8.05 -15.65
CA LEU A 42 1.14 -6.88 -16.52
C LEU A 42 2.39 -6.06 -16.18
N LYS A 43 2.74 -5.94 -14.89
CA LYS A 43 4.01 -5.32 -14.45
C LYS A 43 5.21 -6.14 -14.87
N VAL A 44 5.19 -7.45 -14.67
CA VAL A 44 6.24 -8.34 -15.18
C VAL A 44 6.38 -8.21 -16.70
N ALA A 45 5.27 -8.14 -17.45
CA ALA A 45 5.31 -7.93 -18.89
C ALA A 45 5.87 -6.57 -19.31
N ARG A 46 5.70 -5.54 -18.46
CA ARG A 46 6.19 -4.17 -18.68
C ARG A 46 7.67 -4.05 -18.36
N ASP A 47 8.07 -4.66 -17.25
CA ASP A 47 9.38 -4.47 -16.62
C ASP A 47 10.40 -5.52 -17.10
N THR A 48 9.95 -6.53 -17.84
CA THR A 48 10.81 -7.60 -18.39
C THR A 48 10.67 -7.75 -19.90
N ALA A 49 11.62 -8.49 -20.49
CA ALA A 49 11.65 -8.84 -21.90
C ALA A 49 10.67 -9.96 -22.31
N VAL A 50 9.75 -10.38 -21.43
CA VAL A 50 8.90 -11.58 -21.66
C VAL A 50 8.04 -11.49 -22.93
N LEU A 51 7.74 -10.28 -23.42
CA LEU A 51 6.96 -10.07 -24.65
C LEU A 51 7.81 -10.04 -25.94
N GLN A 52 9.15 -10.10 -25.88
CA GLN A 52 10.00 -9.93 -27.07
C GLN A 52 9.72 -10.97 -28.18
N GLU A 53 9.36 -12.20 -27.83
CA GLU A 53 9.04 -13.27 -28.79
C GLU A 53 7.57 -13.25 -29.25
N SER A 54 6.72 -12.43 -28.61
CA SER A 54 5.28 -12.37 -28.90
C SER A 54 4.94 -11.57 -30.16
N GLY A 55 5.83 -10.67 -30.57
CA GLY A 55 5.59 -9.72 -31.67
C GLY A 55 4.80 -8.47 -31.27
N TYR A 56 4.39 -8.34 -30.01
CA TYR A 56 3.77 -7.12 -29.47
C TYR A 56 4.84 -6.10 -29.09
N ALA A 57 4.62 -4.82 -29.45
CA ALA A 57 5.56 -3.75 -29.16
C ALA A 57 5.47 -3.26 -27.71
N THR A 58 4.29 -3.37 -27.09
CA THR A 58 4.04 -2.90 -25.72
C THR A 58 3.09 -3.83 -24.97
N VAL A 59 3.10 -3.74 -23.63
CA VAL A 59 2.13 -4.45 -22.77
C VAL A 59 0.70 -4.06 -23.08
N ASN A 60 0.44 -2.79 -23.38
CA ASN A 60 -0.91 -2.33 -23.74
C ASN A 60 -1.39 -3.03 -25.02
N GLU A 61 -0.54 -3.12 -26.04
CA GLU A 61 -0.89 -3.82 -27.29
C GLU A 61 -1.16 -5.32 -27.03
N PHE A 62 -0.32 -5.97 -26.23
CA PHE A 62 -0.52 -7.35 -25.81
C PHE A 62 -1.85 -7.54 -25.06
N ALA A 63 -2.12 -6.70 -24.08
CA ALA A 63 -3.30 -6.79 -23.22
C ALA A 63 -4.59 -6.52 -24.00
N GLU A 64 -4.58 -5.55 -24.92
CA GLU A 64 -5.71 -5.24 -25.79
C GLU A 64 -5.97 -6.38 -26.79
N ARG A 65 -4.92 -6.88 -27.47
CA ARG A 65 -5.05 -7.90 -28.53
C ARG A 65 -5.42 -9.29 -28.00
N GLU A 66 -4.84 -9.71 -26.87
CA GLU A 66 -5.03 -11.08 -26.34
C GLU A 66 -6.20 -11.16 -25.34
N TYR A 67 -6.44 -10.09 -24.59
CA TYR A 67 -7.38 -10.08 -23.46
C TYR A 67 -8.48 -9.02 -23.56
N GLY A 68 -8.47 -8.16 -24.59
CA GLY A 68 -9.45 -7.08 -24.74
C GLY A 68 -9.35 -6.01 -23.66
N LEU A 69 -8.20 -5.90 -22.98
CA LEU A 69 -7.98 -4.90 -21.94
C LEU A 69 -7.49 -3.61 -22.57
N ASP A 70 -8.25 -2.53 -22.41
CA ASP A 70 -7.83 -1.21 -22.86
C ASP A 70 -6.69 -0.65 -21.97
N LYS A 71 -6.09 0.44 -22.43
CA LYS A 71 -5.00 1.11 -21.68
C LYS A 71 -5.43 1.54 -20.28
N SER A 72 -6.70 1.93 -20.11
CA SER A 72 -7.23 2.35 -18.80
C SER A 72 -7.29 1.18 -17.82
N ALA A 73 -7.79 0.02 -18.25
CA ALA A 73 -7.87 -1.19 -17.45
C ALA A 73 -6.48 -1.71 -17.09
N VAL A 74 -5.55 -1.73 -18.05
CA VAL A 74 -4.15 -2.10 -17.80
C VAL A 74 -3.54 -1.20 -16.73
N SER A 75 -3.69 0.12 -16.86
CA SER A 75 -3.20 1.08 -15.87
C SER A 75 -3.85 0.87 -14.51
N ARG A 76 -5.17 0.59 -14.44
CA ARG A 76 -5.89 0.33 -13.20
C ARG A 76 -5.40 -0.95 -12.51
N PHE A 77 -5.21 -2.05 -13.22
CA PHE A 77 -4.70 -3.29 -12.63
C PHE A 77 -3.27 -3.13 -12.09
N ILE A 78 -2.42 -2.42 -12.83
CA ILE A 78 -1.07 -2.09 -12.39
C ILE A 78 -1.10 -1.21 -11.13
N ALA A 79 -1.89 -0.14 -11.13
CA ALA A 79 -2.00 0.78 -9.98
C ALA A 79 -2.56 0.09 -8.72
N ILE A 80 -3.56 -0.78 -8.86
CA ILE A 80 -4.05 -1.61 -7.75
C ILE A 80 -2.92 -2.47 -7.18
N ASN A 81 -2.11 -3.06 -8.05
CA ASN A 81 -0.96 -3.86 -7.60
C ASN A 81 0.11 -3.01 -6.92
N ASP A 82 0.47 -1.87 -7.52
CA ASP A 82 1.47 -0.94 -6.97
C ASP A 82 1.09 -0.49 -5.56
N ARG A 83 -0.19 -0.19 -5.33
CA ARG A 83 -0.66 0.38 -4.07
C ARG A 83 -1.04 -0.65 -3.01
N PHE A 84 -1.78 -1.68 -3.38
CA PHE A 84 -2.44 -2.58 -2.42
C PHE A 84 -1.82 -3.99 -2.35
N ALA A 85 -0.89 -4.34 -3.24
CA ALA A 85 -0.19 -5.62 -3.16
C ALA A 85 0.92 -5.59 -2.12
N GLU A 86 1.30 -6.78 -1.63
CA GLU A 86 2.45 -6.94 -0.73
C GLU A 86 3.72 -6.35 -1.35
N GLY A 87 4.33 -5.38 -0.68
CA GLY A 87 5.54 -4.69 -1.17
C GLY A 87 5.36 -3.94 -2.50
N GLY A 88 4.11 -3.73 -2.95
CA GLY A 88 3.81 -3.05 -4.21
C GLY A 88 4.35 -3.76 -5.44
N TYR A 89 4.66 -5.06 -5.39
CA TYR A 89 5.08 -5.89 -6.54
C TYR A 89 4.86 -7.38 -6.23
N ALA A 90 3.63 -7.76 -5.90
CA ALA A 90 3.29 -9.14 -5.54
C ALA A 90 1.99 -9.60 -6.21
N PRO A 91 1.79 -10.90 -6.43
CA PRO A 91 0.55 -11.42 -6.98
C PRO A 91 -0.61 -11.48 -5.96
N ARG A 92 -0.45 -10.94 -4.75
CA ARG A 92 -1.38 -11.01 -3.62
C ARG A 92 -1.55 -9.65 -2.94
N LEU A 93 -2.73 -9.43 -2.36
CA LEU A 93 -3.01 -8.23 -1.56
C LEU A 93 -2.28 -8.26 -0.22
N GLN A 94 -1.97 -7.07 0.30
CA GLN A 94 -1.62 -6.91 1.71
C GLN A 94 -2.80 -7.38 2.59
N GLU A 95 -2.50 -7.91 3.76
CA GLU A 95 -3.48 -8.51 4.68
C GLU A 95 -4.70 -7.60 4.92
N GLN A 96 -4.47 -6.31 5.14
CA GLN A 96 -5.51 -5.32 5.43
C GLN A 96 -6.49 -5.04 4.28
N TYR A 97 -6.15 -5.39 3.04
CA TYR A 97 -7.00 -5.18 1.85
C TYR A 97 -7.64 -6.46 1.33
N ARG A 98 -7.36 -7.62 1.95
CA ARG A 98 -7.99 -8.89 1.55
C ARG A 98 -9.50 -8.81 1.67
N GLY A 99 -10.21 -9.40 0.71
CA GLY A 99 -11.68 -9.39 0.67
C GLY A 99 -12.32 -8.06 0.22
N MET A 100 -11.56 -6.99 -0.04
CA MET A 100 -12.11 -5.73 -0.59
C MET A 100 -12.70 -5.92 -1.99
N GLY A 101 -12.03 -6.70 -2.82
CA GLY A 101 -12.38 -6.89 -4.23
C GLY A 101 -12.05 -5.67 -5.12
N ARG A 102 -11.95 -5.93 -6.43
CA ARG A 102 -11.47 -4.95 -7.43
C ARG A 102 -12.23 -3.62 -7.43
N ALA A 103 -13.55 -3.67 -7.31
CA ALA A 103 -14.39 -2.48 -7.46
C ALA A 103 -14.18 -1.48 -6.30
N LYS A 104 -14.01 -1.99 -5.07
CA LYS A 104 -13.70 -1.16 -3.89
C LYS A 104 -12.29 -0.57 -4.01
N LEU A 105 -11.30 -1.42 -4.32
CA LEU A 105 -9.90 -1.00 -4.48
C LEU A 105 -9.71 0.03 -5.59
N SER A 106 -10.49 -0.05 -6.68
CA SER A 106 -10.44 0.94 -7.77
C SER A 106 -10.88 2.34 -7.29
N ILE A 107 -11.84 2.43 -6.37
CA ILE A 107 -12.26 3.70 -5.77
C ILE A 107 -11.21 4.15 -4.75
N MET A 108 -10.70 3.22 -3.94
CA MET A 108 -9.68 3.49 -2.92
C MET A 108 -8.36 4.02 -3.52
N LEU A 109 -8.07 3.76 -4.81
CA LEU A 109 -6.94 4.40 -5.51
C LEU A 109 -7.02 5.93 -5.51
N MET A 110 -8.23 6.48 -5.42
CA MET A 110 -8.49 7.92 -5.43
C MET A 110 -8.58 8.52 -4.03
N LEU A 111 -8.40 7.70 -2.99
CA LEU A 111 -8.40 8.15 -1.60
C LEU A 111 -6.95 8.30 -1.09
N PRO A 112 -6.70 9.21 -0.14
CA PRO A 112 -5.45 9.25 0.60
C PRO A 112 -5.22 7.97 1.41
N GLU A 113 -3.96 7.63 1.66
CA GLU A 113 -3.60 6.37 2.32
C GLU A 113 -4.12 6.27 3.74
N TRP A 114 -4.02 7.36 4.50
CA TRP A 114 -4.52 7.42 5.88
C TRP A 114 -6.03 7.18 6.00
N ILE A 115 -6.81 7.50 4.96
CA ILE A 115 -8.25 7.19 4.88
C ILE A 115 -8.45 5.72 4.52
N ASN A 116 -7.68 5.17 3.56
CA ASN A 116 -7.78 3.77 3.17
C ASN A 116 -7.52 2.81 4.34
N GLU A 117 -6.62 3.16 5.26
CA GLU A 117 -6.36 2.39 6.49
C GLU A 117 -7.58 2.31 7.43
N GLU A 118 -8.51 3.26 7.32
CA GLU A 118 -9.72 3.26 8.15
C GLU A 118 -10.88 2.46 7.54
N ILE A 119 -10.78 2.06 6.27
CA ILE A 119 -11.84 1.34 5.55
C ILE A 119 -11.61 -0.17 5.68
N SER A 120 -12.59 -0.88 6.25
CA SER A 120 -12.58 -2.34 6.32
C SER A 120 -13.25 -2.99 5.10
N PRO A 121 -13.05 -4.30 4.86
CA PRO A 121 -13.76 -5.04 3.80
C PRO A 121 -15.29 -5.02 3.92
N ASP A 122 -15.85 -4.70 5.08
CA ASP A 122 -17.30 -4.69 5.30
C ASP A 122 -17.98 -3.42 4.76
N TYR A 123 -17.21 -2.35 4.48
CA TYR A 123 -17.72 -1.17 3.78
C TYR A 123 -18.25 -1.53 2.40
N SER A 124 -19.46 -1.07 2.09
CA SER A 124 -20.02 -1.26 0.76
C SER A 124 -19.33 -0.35 -0.26
N LYS A 125 -19.46 -0.67 -1.54
CA LYS A 125 -18.94 0.18 -2.61
C LYS A 125 -19.49 1.61 -2.53
N SER A 126 -20.79 1.76 -2.21
CA SER A 126 -21.43 3.07 -2.04
C SER A 126 -20.91 3.83 -0.83
N ASP A 127 -20.58 3.14 0.27
CA ASP A 127 -19.96 3.78 1.44
C ASP A 127 -18.59 4.38 1.05
N ILE A 128 -17.76 3.62 0.33
CA ILE A 128 -16.44 4.11 -0.12
C ILE A 128 -16.58 5.25 -1.14
N GLN A 129 -17.63 5.24 -1.97
CA GLN A 129 -17.93 6.37 -2.87
C GLN A 129 -18.32 7.63 -2.09
N ALA A 130 -19.09 7.50 -1.00
CA ALA A 130 -19.42 8.62 -0.13
C ALA A 130 -18.16 9.21 0.52
N ILE A 131 -17.26 8.36 1.04
CA ILE A 131 -15.96 8.80 1.57
C ILE A 131 -15.16 9.55 0.50
N ARG A 132 -15.12 9.04 -0.74
CA ARG A 132 -14.45 9.73 -1.86
C ARG A 132 -15.05 11.10 -2.15
N ALA A 133 -16.38 11.21 -2.13
CA ALA A 133 -17.05 12.50 -2.34
C ALA A 133 -16.64 13.51 -1.26
N GLU A 134 -16.53 13.06 -0.01
CA GLU A 134 -16.08 13.92 1.10
C GLU A 134 -14.64 14.41 0.93
N VAL A 135 -13.73 13.53 0.50
CA VAL A 135 -12.34 13.91 0.19
C VAL A 135 -12.30 14.90 -0.96
N ALA A 136 -13.01 14.61 -2.06
CA ALA A 136 -13.03 15.48 -3.24
C ALA A 136 -13.63 16.85 -2.92
N GLU A 137 -14.63 16.93 -2.05
CA GLU A 137 -15.22 18.19 -1.61
C GLU A 137 -14.25 19.00 -0.74
N GLU A 138 -13.49 18.34 0.13
CA GLU A 138 -12.46 19.00 0.93
C GLU A 138 -11.31 19.55 0.07
N GLU A 139 -10.93 18.85 -1.00
CA GLU A 139 -9.91 19.27 -1.97
C GLU A 139 -10.31 20.53 -2.76
N LYS A 140 -11.60 20.85 -2.88
CA LYS A 140 -12.07 22.08 -3.55
C LYS A 140 -11.70 23.33 -2.78
N THR A 141 -11.57 23.24 -1.45
CA THR A 141 -11.23 24.39 -0.58
C THR A 141 -9.73 24.43 -0.32
N THR A 142 -9.11 25.56 -0.63
CA THR A 142 -7.65 25.72 -0.46
C THR A 142 -7.25 25.91 1.00
N ASP A 143 -6.00 25.58 1.34
CA ASP A 143 -5.46 25.75 2.70
C ASP A 143 -5.57 27.20 3.21
N LEU A 144 -5.42 28.17 2.30
CA LEU A 144 -5.51 29.58 2.62
C LEU A 144 -6.95 30.00 2.92
N GLU A 145 -7.92 29.52 2.13
CA GLU A 145 -9.34 29.79 2.38
C GLU A 145 -9.75 29.25 3.75
N ILE A 146 -9.33 28.03 4.10
CA ILE A 146 -9.59 27.46 5.45
C ILE A 146 -8.99 28.31 6.54
N LEU A 147 -7.72 28.70 6.41
CA LEU A 147 -7.06 29.52 7.43
C LEU A 147 -7.71 30.91 7.59
N MET A 148 -8.41 31.38 6.56
CA MET A 148 -9.15 32.65 6.58
C MET A 148 -10.59 32.52 7.07
N GLU A 149 -11.09 31.31 7.33
CA GLU A 149 -12.43 31.11 7.89
C GLU A 149 -12.55 31.72 9.29
N GLU A 150 -13.69 32.35 9.55
CA GLU A 150 -14.00 32.83 10.89
C GLU A 150 -14.15 31.64 11.84
N ARG A 151 -13.28 31.58 12.84
CA ARG A 151 -13.34 30.56 13.88
C ARG A 151 -14.59 30.78 14.71
N GLU A 152 -15.32 29.71 14.99
CA GLU A 152 -16.50 29.79 15.84
C GLU A 152 -16.10 30.03 17.30
N ASP A 153 -16.80 30.97 17.96
CA ASP A 153 -16.53 31.37 19.35
C ASP A 153 -16.59 30.18 20.33
N ILE A 154 -17.40 29.16 20.02
CA ILE A 154 -17.54 27.97 20.85
C ILE A 154 -16.23 27.15 20.91
N TYR A 155 -15.35 27.26 19.91
CA TYR A 155 -14.10 26.49 19.85
C TYR A 155 -13.07 26.90 20.90
N ASP A 156 -13.25 28.05 21.57
CA ASP A 156 -12.45 28.43 22.73
C ASP A 156 -12.86 27.68 24.01
N ARG A 157 -14.07 27.10 24.03
CA ARG A 157 -14.56 26.25 25.12
C ARG A 157 -14.35 24.76 24.87
N LEU A 158 -14.23 24.36 23.60
CA LEU A 158 -13.96 22.98 23.22
C LEU A 158 -12.44 22.75 23.22
N GLU A 159 -11.98 21.82 24.04
CA GLU A 159 -10.57 21.58 24.32
C GLU A 159 -9.89 20.80 23.19
N ASN A 160 -10.60 19.87 22.55
CA ASN A 160 -10.06 18.95 21.55
C ASN A 160 -10.94 18.82 20.30
N ASP A 161 -10.44 18.12 19.28
CA ASP A 161 -11.13 17.98 18.01
C ASP A 161 -12.32 17.01 18.07
N LEU A 162 -12.30 16.02 18.97
CA LEU A 162 -13.46 15.15 19.20
C LEU A 162 -14.67 15.97 19.65
N GLN A 163 -14.49 16.86 20.62
CA GLN A 163 -15.55 17.75 21.10
C GLN A 163 -16.08 18.66 19.98
N ARG A 164 -15.20 19.19 19.12
CA ARG A 164 -15.58 20.01 17.95
C ARG A 164 -16.42 19.22 16.96
N VAL A 165 -16.03 17.98 16.67
CA VAL A 165 -16.76 17.09 15.75
C VAL A 165 -18.11 16.69 16.33
N LEU A 166 -18.19 16.30 17.61
CA LEU A 166 -19.46 15.93 18.23
C LEU A 166 -20.41 17.13 18.32
N TRP A 167 -19.91 18.32 18.64
CA TRP A 167 -20.68 19.56 18.58
C TRP A 167 -21.18 19.82 17.16
N LYS A 168 -20.32 19.68 16.14
CA LYS A 168 -20.72 19.93 14.75
C LYS A 168 -21.76 18.92 14.24
N LEU A 169 -21.58 17.64 14.54
CA LEU A 169 -22.55 16.58 14.21
C LEU A 169 -23.90 16.82 14.89
N GLY A 170 -23.91 17.29 16.13
CA GLY A 170 -25.14 17.64 16.84
C GLY A 170 -25.86 18.88 16.29
N GLN A 171 -25.09 19.85 15.79
CA GLN A 171 -25.62 21.01 15.07
C GLN A 171 -26.25 20.60 13.74
N ASP A 172 -25.53 19.81 12.96
CA ASP A 172 -25.87 19.42 11.59
C ASP A 172 -27.01 18.38 11.56
N ILE A 173 -27.09 17.54 12.60
CA ILE A 173 -28.08 16.47 12.71
C ILE A 173 -28.74 16.52 14.10
N PRO A 174 -29.70 17.43 14.35
CA PRO A 174 -30.37 17.56 15.65
C PRO A 174 -31.04 16.25 16.13
N ALA A 175 -31.55 15.44 15.20
CA ALA A 175 -32.12 14.14 15.53
C ALA A 175 -31.09 13.15 16.12
N LEU A 176 -29.82 13.22 15.67
CA LEU A 176 -28.72 12.44 16.22
C LEU A 176 -28.39 12.94 17.63
N TYR A 177 -28.32 14.27 17.80
CA TYR A 177 -28.09 14.88 19.12
C TYR A 177 -29.13 14.41 20.15
N CYS A 178 -30.43 14.44 19.83
CA CYS A 178 -31.47 14.01 20.76
C CYS A 178 -31.31 12.54 21.16
N LYS A 179 -31.03 11.65 20.21
CA LYS A 179 -30.82 10.22 20.50
C LYS A 179 -29.60 10.01 21.40
N LEU A 180 -28.50 10.69 21.11
CA LEU A 180 -27.28 10.59 21.93
C LEU A 180 -27.51 11.16 23.34
N TRP A 181 -28.26 12.25 23.46
CA TRP A 181 -28.64 12.83 24.75
C TRP A 181 -29.48 11.86 25.59
N GLU A 182 -30.53 11.27 24.99
CA GLU A 182 -31.39 10.29 25.68
C GLU A 182 -30.59 9.08 26.17
N THR A 183 -29.70 8.57 25.32
CA THR A 183 -28.78 7.49 25.68
C THR A 183 -27.87 7.89 26.83
N TYR A 184 -27.19 9.03 26.74
CA TYR A 184 -26.23 9.48 27.73
C TYR A 184 -26.89 9.71 29.11
N MET A 185 -28.06 10.34 29.15
CA MET A 185 -28.83 10.52 30.40
C MET A 185 -29.35 9.20 30.99
N GLY A 186 -29.51 8.16 30.17
CA GLY A 186 -29.99 6.84 30.58
C GLY A 186 -28.89 5.84 30.95
N THR A 187 -27.62 6.20 30.79
CA THR A 187 -26.47 5.32 31.03
C THR A 187 -25.73 5.69 32.31
N ASP A 188 -25.39 4.67 33.12
CA ASP A 188 -24.69 4.85 34.40
C ASP A 188 -23.19 4.49 34.33
N SER A 189 -22.68 4.10 33.15
CA SER A 189 -21.28 3.71 32.96
C SER A 189 -20.81 3.89 31.52
N VAL A 190 -19.51 4.18 31.37
CA VAL A 190 -18.82 4.36 30.08
C VAL A 190 -18.96 3.14 29.17
N GLU A 191 -18.90 1.92 29.71
CA GLU A 191 -19.05 0.69 28.92
C GLU A 191 -20.46 0.54 28.31
N GLN A 192 -21.49 1.01 29.03
CA GLN A 192 -22.86 0.99 28.51
C GLN A 192 -23.06 2.11 27.49
N LEU A 193 -22.54 3.31 27.79
CA LEU A 193 -22.52 4.43 26.86
C LEU A 193 -21.90 4.03 25.52
N ALA A 194 -20.73 3.38 25.54
CA ALA A 194 -20.04 2.92 24.35
C ALA A 194 -20.90 2.02 23.46
N LYS A 195 -21.62 1.05 24.07
CA LYS A 195 -22.50 0.13 23.33
C LYS A 195 -23.69 0.86 22.71
N GLU A 196 -24.35 1.70 23.49
CA GLU A 196 -25.54 2.43 23.01
C GLU A 196 -25.19 3.46 21.94
N VAL A 197 -24.06 4.17 22.08
CA VAL A 197 -23.54 5.06 21.04
C VAL A 197 -23.19 4.29 19.77
N MET A 198 -22.59 3.10 19.88
CA MET A 198 -22.34 2.23 18.72
C MET A 198 -23.63 1.82 18.01
N GLU A 199 -24.71 1.49 18.73
CA GLU A 199 -26.01 1.18 18.10
C GLU A 199 -26.60 2.38 17.34
N ILE A 200 -26.31 3.62 17.79
CA ILE A 200 -26.80 4.84 17.14
C ILE A 200 -25.92 5.23 15.95
N MET A 201 -24.60 5.33 16.16
CA MET A 201 -23.65 5.91 15.20
C MET A 201 -23.05 4.85 14.27
N ALA A 202 -22.98 3.59 14.69
CA ALA A 202 -22.32 2.53 13.94
C ALA A 202 -23.07 1.19 14.11
N PRO A 203 -24.37 1.10 13.77
CA PRO A 203 -25.20 -0.08 14.01
C PRO A 203 -24.72 -1.34 13.27
N ALA A 204 -23.86 -1.17 12.26
CA ALA A 204 -23.21 -2.27 11.55
C ALA A 204 -21.93 -2.79 12.26
N GLY A 205 -21.61 -2.30 13.45
CA GLY A 205 -20.40 -2.60 14.21
C GLY A 205 -19.22 -1.65 13.92
N GLU A 206 -19.30 -0.91 12.82
CA GLU A 206 -18.33 0.13 12.44
C GLU A 206 -19.05 1.28 11.72
N GLY A 207 -18.44 2.47 11.73
CA GLY A 207 -18.96 3.65 11.05
C GLY A 207 -17.93 4.76 10.90
N MET A 208 -18.17 5.66 9.96
CA MET A 208 -17.34 6.82 9.67
C MET A 208 -18.23 8.06 9.51
N HIS A 209 -18.05 9.04 10.37
CA HIS A 209 -18.84 10.28 10.36
C HIS A 209 -17.96 11.46 10.00
N SER A 210 -18.36 12.22 8.99
CA SER A 210 -17.61 13.37 8.50
C SER A 210 -18.20 14.67 9.04
N ALA A 211 -17.34 15.59 9.48
CA ALA A 211 -17.72 16.92 9.92
C ALA A 211 -16.75 17.98 9.37
N ARG A 212 -17.29 19.08 8.84
CA ARG A 212 -16.50 20.22 8.39
C ARG A 212 -16.38 21.26 9.50
N ILE A 213 -15.16 21.44 10.01
CA ILE A 213 -14.84 22.33 11.12
C ILE A 213 -14.20 23.61 10.58
N HIS A 214 -14.74 24.77 10.92
CA HIS A 214 -14.22 26.06 10.46
C HIS A 214 -12.77 26.30 10.96
N GLY A 215 -11.88 26.72 10.07
CA GLY A 215 -10.47 26.97 10.39
C GLY A 215 -9.59 25.73 10.53
N VAL A 216 -10.18 24.52 10.47
CA VAL A 216 -9.44 23.23 10.57
C VAL A 216 -9.59 22.40 9.30
N GLY A 217 -10.76 22.45 8.66
CA GLY A 217 -11.11 21.59 7.53
C GLY A 217 -11.97 20.40 7.94
N ARG A 218 -12.00 19.38 7.09
CA ARG A 218 -12.82 18.19 7.29
C ARG A 218 -12.13 17.15 8.15
N LEU A 219 -12.84 16.71 9.18
CA LEU A 219 -12.43 15.64 10.09
C LEU A 219 -13.40 14.46 9.94
N MET A 220 -12.86 13.24 9.91
CA MET A 220 -13.63 12.01 9.86
C MET A 220 -13.44 11.21 11.15
N LEU A 221 -14.54 10.97 11.87
CA LEU A 221 -14.60 10.12 13.07
C LEU A 221 -14.88 8.68 12.68
N SER A 222 -13.88 7.82 12.86
CA SER A 222 -13.98 6.37 12.67
C SER A 222 -14.29 5.66 13.99
N LEU A 223 -15.34 4.83 13.97
CA LEU A 223 -15.80 3.98 15.05
C LEU A 223 -15.68 2.52 14.61
N LYS A 224 -15.01 1.67 15.39
CA LYS A 224 -14.71 0.27 15.05
C LYS A 224 -14.99 -0.69 16.21
N GLY A 225 -16.20 -0.64 16.75
CA GLY A 225 -16.62 -1.44 17.89
C GLY A 225 -16.49 -0.69 19.22
N ALA A 226 -17.28 -1.11 20.22
CA ALA A 226 -17.26 -0.53 21.57
C ALA A 226 -16.03 -0.94 22.39
N ASP A 227 -15.26 -1.93 21.93
CA ASP A 227 -14.04 -2.43 22.57
C ASP A 227 -12.76 -1.76 22.06
N ARG A 228 -12.88 -0.80 21.14
CA ARG A 228 -11.76 -0.08 20.54
C ARG A 228 -11.87 1.42 20.76
N ASP A 229 -10.72 2.07 20.76
CA ASP A 229 -10.62 3.52 20.73
C ASP A 229 -11.12 4.06 19.38
N MET A 230 -11.70 5.26 19.42
CA MET A 230 -12.15 5.99 18.25
C MET A 230 -10.95 6.68 17.60
N VAL A 231 -11.00 6.82 16.28
CA VAL A 231 -9.93 7.50 15.53
C VAL A 231 -10.52 8.68 14.78
N LEU A 232 -10.01 9.87 15.04
CA LEU A 232 -10.31 11.05 14.26
C LEU A 232 -9.20 11.29 13.24
N VAL A 233 -9.57 11.45 11.97
CA VAL A 233 -8.63 11.65 10.86
C VAL A 233 -8.88 13.00 10.21
N ASN A 234 -7.87 13.85 10.15
CA ASN A 234 -7.92 15.04 9.32
C ASN A 234 -7.75 14.63 7.86
N VAL A 235 -8.77 14.91 7.04
CA VAL A 235 -8.85 14.43 5.65
C VAL A 235 -7.68 14.93 4.81
N ARG A 236 -7.22 16.16 5.08
CA ARG A 236 -6.19 16.86 4.29
C ARG A 236 -4.78 16.56 4.79
N SER A 237 -4.54 16.68 6.09
CA SER A 237 -3.19 16.51 6.66
C SER A 237 -2.83 15.05 6.93
N GLY A 238 -3.83 14.17 7.03
CA GLY A 238 -3.65 12.79 7.45
C GLY A 238 -3.31 12.62 8.93
N GLU A 239 -3.39 13.69 9.72
CA GLU A 239 -3.22 13.62 11.17
C GLU A 239 -4.30 12.72 11.78
N LYS A 240 -3.86 11.73 12.58
CA LYS A 240 -4.72 10.80 13.30
C LYS A 240 -4.65 11.06 14.80
N GLN A 241 -5.80 11.20 15.43
CA GLN A 241 -5.94 11.37 16.86
C GLN A 241 -6.82 10.24 17.42
N GLY A 242 -6.30 9.52 18.42
CA GLY A 242 -7.02 8.45 19.11
C GLY A 242 -7.73 8.97 20.36
N TYR A 243 -8.96 8.54 20.58
CA TYR A 243 -9.78 8.93 21.73
C TYR A 243 -10.46 7.72 22.35
N GLY A 244 -10.45 7.65 23.68
CA GLY A 244 -11.17 6.62 24.42
C GLY A 244 -12.64 7.00 24.64
N TRP A 245 -13.42 6.05 25.16
CA TRP A 245 -14.84 6.31 25.48
C TRP A 245 -15.03 7.28 26.66
N ASP A 246 -14.04 7.39 27.56
CA ASP A 246 -14.02 8.42 28.61
C ASP A 246 -13.94 9.84 28.01
N ASP A 247 -13.24 10.01 26.89
CA ASP A 247 -13.16 11.30 26.20
C ASP A 247 -14.50 11.69 25.56
N MET A 248 -15.26 10.68 25.08
CA MET A 248 -16.62 10.89 24.57
C MET A 248 -17.60 11.22 25.71
N GLU A 249 -17.51 10.54 26.85
CA GLU A 249 -18.29 10.88 28.04
C GLU A 249 -18.01 12.33 28.46
N ALA A 250 -16.73 12.72 28.58
CA ALA A 250 -16.35 14.09 28.90
C ALA A 250 -16.85 15.12 27.86
N ALA A 251 -16.94 14.74 26.58
CA ALA A 251 -17.54 15.58 25.56
C ALA A 251 -19.07 15.71 25.76
N PHE A 252 -19.76 14.63 26.13
CA PHE A 252 -21.19 14.68 26.42
C PHE A 252 -21.50 15.45 27.71
N ASP A 253 -20.69 15.32 28.77
CA ASP A 253 -20.80 16.15 29.98
C ASP A 253 -20.83 17.65 29.64
N LEU A 254 -20.01 18.06 28.67
CA LEU A 254 -19.92 19.44 28.21
C LEU A 254 -21.08 19.84 27.28
N LEU A 255 -21.49 18.94 26.40
CA LEU A 255 -22.42 19.21 25.30
C LEU A 255 -23.87 18.88 25.60
N MET A 256 -24.19 18.14 26.67
CA MET A 256 -25.51 17.53 26.90
C MET A 256 -26.08 17.85 28.29
N GLY A 257 -25.82 19.03 28.82
CA GLY A 257 -26.33 19.46 30.12
C GLY A 257 -27.68 20.19 30.02
N SER A 258 -28.77 19.55 30.45
CA SER A 258 -30.08 20.15 30.83
C SER A 258 -31.07 19.05 31.26
N ASP A 259 -32.31 19.42 31.60
CA ASP A 259 -33.39 18.47 31.96
C ASP A 259 -34.05 17.82 30.72
N SER A 260 -33.83 18.35 29.52
CA SER A 260 -34.33 17.81 28.25
C SER A 260 -33.33 17.99 27.11
N ALA A 261 -33.43 17.13 26.08
CA ALA A 261 -32.60 17.22 24.88
C ALA A 261 -32.80 18.55 24.13
N GLU A 262 -34.03 19.05 24.07
CA GLU A 262 -34.39 20.31 23.41
C GLU A 262 -33.70 21.49 24.11
N GLU A 263 -33.90 21.65 25.42
CA GLU A 263 -33.26 22.72 26.20
C GLU A 263 -31.74 22.64 26.17
N SER A 264 -31.18 21.43 26.20
CA SER A 264 -29.74 21.19 26.10
C SER A 264 -29.18 21.69 24.78
N TRP A 265 -29.83 21.34 23.66
CA TRP A 265 -29.44 21.78 22.32
C TRP A 265 -29.53 23.30 22.21
N GLU A 266 -30.65 23.91 22.61
CA GLU A 266 -30.84 25.36 22.53
C GLU A 266 -29.80 26.12 23.37
N THR A 267 -29.40 25.57 24.51
CA THR A 267 -28.33 26.13 25.36
C THR A 267 -26.96 26.07 24.68
N VAL A 268 -26.67 24.98 23.98
CA VAL A 268 -25.36 24.74 23.36
C VAL A 268 -25.19 25.50 22.05
N TYR A 269 -26.25 25.62 21.24
CA TYR A 269 -26.20 26.26 19.92
C TYR A 269 -26.80 27.68 19.90
N GLY A 270 -27.51 28.10 20.94
CA GLY A 270 -28.07 29.45 21.06
C GLY A 270 -29.20 29.76 20.08
N ALA A 271 -29.86 28.74 19.54
CA ALA A 271 -30.95 28.81 18.58
C ALA A 271 -32.07 27.85 18.97
N GLU A 272 -33.29 28.06 18.46
CA GLU A 272 -34.39 27.10 18.64
C GLU A 272 -34.13 25.81 17.85
N MET A 273 -34.40 24.65 18.46
CA MET A 273 -34.17 23.37 17.81
C MET A 273 -35.07 23.21 16.56
N PRO A 274 -34.51 22.85 15.39
CA PRO A 274 -35.33 22.53 14.22
C PRO A 274 -36.29 21.38 14.55
N GLY A 275 -37.55 21.49 14.12
CA GLY A 275 -38.57 20.48 14.39
C GLY A 275 -38.15 19.08 13.93
N VAL A 276 -37.86 18.19 14.88
CA VAL A 276 -37.40 16.82 14.60
C VAL A 276 -38.60 15.95 14.23
N ALA A 277 -38.74 15.60 12.96
CA ALA A 277 -39.76 14.64 12.53
C ALA A 277 -39.41 13.22 13.06
N PRO A 278 -40.39 12.41 13.51
CA PRO A 278 -40.14 11.07 13.97
C PRO A 278 -39.58 10.20 12.84
N VAL A 279 -38.31 9.79 12.98
CA VAL A 279 -37.60 8.96 12.01
C VAL A 279 -38.27 7.58 11.99
N GLN A 280 -38.98 7.25 10.92
CA GLN A 280 -39.47 5.87 10.72
C GLN A 280 -38.25 4.93 10.61
N PRO A 281 -38.34 3.69 11.13
CA PRO A 281 -37.27 2.71 10.97
C PRO A 281 -37.22 2.28 9.50
N GLU A 282 -36.42 2.97 8.69
CA GLU A 282 -36.13 2.51 7.34
C GLU A 282 -35.28 1.25 7.43
N SER A 283 -35.86 0.11 7.05
CA SER A 283 -35.12 -1.08 6.68
C SER A 283 -34.36 -0.82 5.37
N ARG A 284 -33.34 0.03 5.41
CA ARG A 284 -32.32 0.18 4.38
C ARG A 284 -31.02 -0.37 4.95
N LYS A 285 -30.18 -0.95 4.08
CA LYS A 285 -28.79 -1.30 4.41
C LYS A 285 -28.21 -0.10 5.16
N THR A 286 -27.91 -0.26 6.45
CA THR A 286 -27.36 0.80 7.28
C THR A 286 -26.03 1.21 6.65
N SER A 287 -26.01 2.39 6.03
CA SER A 287 -24.77 2.93 5.49
C SER A 287 -23.81 3.12 6.65
N ARG A 288 -22.54 2.80 6.41
CA ARG A 288 -21.47 2.98 7.40
C ARG A 288 -20.90 4.39 7.37
N VAL A 289 -21.35 5.23 6.45
CA VAL A 289 -20.76 6.56 6.21
C VAL A 289 -21.83 7.62 6.33
N SER A 290 -21.61 8.57 7.23
CA SER A 290 -22.40 9.79 7.32
C SER A 290 -21.58 10.94 6.74
N PRO A 291 -21.95 11.47 5.56
CA PRO A 291 -21.24 12.62 4.97
C PRO A 291 -21.47 13.89 5.81
N ALA A 292 -20.59 14.88 5.64
CA ALA A 292 -20.77 16.19 6.25
C ALA A 292 -22.00 16.89 5.65
N VAL A 293 -22.77 17.59 6.48
CA VAL A 293 -23.93 18.34 5.99
C VAL A 293 -23.46 19.62 5.29
N THR A 294 -23.92 19.83 4.06
CA THR A 294 -23.71 21.04 3.25
C THR A 294 -25.04 21.77 3.02
N GLU A 295 -25.02 23.01 2.50
CA GLU A 295 -26.25 23.75 2.17
C GLU A 295 -27.21 22.95 1.26
N GLU A 296 -26.67 22.12 0.36
CA GLU A 296 -27.45 21.28 -0.57
C GLU A 296 -28.11 20.06 0.08
N ASN A 297 -27.53 19.53 1.16
CA ASN A 297 -28.02 18.34 1.86
C ASN A 297 -28.54 18.65 3.27
N ASN A 298 -28.74 19.93 3.59
CA ASN A 298 -29.18 20.36 4.92
C ASN A 298 -30.66 20.02 5.14
N PRO A 299 -31.01 19.14 6.10
CA PRO A 299 -32.40 18.81 6.40
C PRO A 299 -33.24 20.00 6.90
N ALA A 300 -32.61 21.12 7.29
CA ALA A 300 -33.29 22.32 7.78
C ALA A 300 -33.65 23.36 6.69
N ALA A 301 -33.17 23.23 5.44
CA ALA A 301 -33.35 24.25 4.39
C ALA A 301 -34.79 24.32 3.82
N GLY A 302 -35.71 23.44 4.22
CA GLY A 302 -37.07 23.34 3.70
C GLY A 302 -38.09 24.37 4.21
N GLN A 303 -37.71 25.38 5.00
CA GLN A 303 -38.65 26.34 5.57
C GLN A 303 -38.22 27.80 5.37
N ASN A 304 -38.29 28.27 4.13
CA ASN A 304 -38.59 29.67 3.83
C ASN A 304 -39.29 29.75 2.47
N GLY A 305 -40.62 29.74 2.50
CA GLY A 305 -41.45 29.64 1.31
C GLY A 305 -41.47 30.91 0.46
N THR A 306 -41.49 30.74 -0.87
CA THR A 306 -42.51 31.38 -1.69
C THR A 306 -42.79 30.58 -2.98
N ASN A 307 -44.05 30.16 -3.09
CA ASN A 307 -44.81 29.69 -4.25
C ASN A 307 -44.47 28.32 -4.89
N LEU A 308 -45.25 27.31 -4.50
CA LEU A 308 -45.62 26.19 -5.35
C LEU A 308 -46.54 26.70 -6.47
N GLU A 309 -46.29 26.27 -7.71
CA GLU A 309 -47.34 25.63 -8.49
C GLU A 309 -46.71 24.73 -9.57
N GLU A 310 -47.11 23.45 -9.50
CA GLU A 310 -47.22 22.44 -10.55
C GLU A 310 -45.99 22.16 -11.44
N ILE A 311 -45.47 20.93 -11.32
CA ILE A 311 -45.73 19.84 -12.30
C ILE A 311 -45.32 18.53 -11.61
N GLU A 312 -46.32 17.75 -11.21
CA GLU A 312 -46.18 16.30 -11.12
C GLU A 312 -46.06 15.74 -12.54
N THR A 313 -45.34 14.63 -12.65
CA THR A 313 -45.28 13.65 -13.75
C THR A 313 -44.10 13.73 -14.73
N GLU A 314 -43.62 12.52 -15.01
CA GLU A 314 -42.72 12.10 -16.09
C GLU A 314 -41.21 12.15 -15.80
N SER A 315 -40.77 11.02 -15.22
CA SER A 315 -39.64 10.26 -15.72
C SER A 315 -39.53 10.33 -17.25
N GLU A 316 -38.55 11.07 -17.76
CA GLU A 316 -37.74 10.73 -18.93
C GLU A 316 -36.53 11.69 -19.05
N GLU A 317 -35.39 11.10 -19.40
CA GLU A 317 -34.14 11.63 -19.96
C GLU A 317 -33.99 13.16 -20.09
N ILE A 318 -32.98 13.72 -19.40
CA ILE A 318 -32.23 14.88 -19.92
C ILE A 318 -30.73 14.63 -19.70
N GLU A 319 -30.11 14.13 -20.77
CA GLU A 319 -28.69 14.30 -21.07
C GLU A 319 -28.36 15.78 -21.32
N THR A 320 -27.08 16.13 -21.14
CA THR A 320 -26.37 17.39 -21.47
C THR A 320 -26.64 18.58 -20.54
N GLU A 321 -25.68 19.38 -20.08
CA GLU A 321 -24.32 19.65 -20.55
C GLU A 321 -23.60 20.40 -19.40
N SER A 322 -22.41 19.96 -18.98
CA SER A 322 -21.50 20.77 -18.17
C SER A 322 -20.11 20.65 -18.76
N GLU A 323 -19.71 21.69 -19.49
CA GLU A 323 -18.42 21.83 -20.15
C GLU A 323 -17.25 21.83 -19.16
N GLU A 324 -16.30 20.95 -19.47
CA GLU A 324 -14.84 21.09 -19.39
C GLU A 324 -14.19 21.53 -18.07
N ILE A 325 -13.84 20.52 -17.26
CA ILE A 325 -12.49 20.41 -16.68
C ILE A 325 -11.94 19.04 -17.09
N GLU A 326 -10.94 19.03 -17.98
CA GLU A 326 -10.28 17.84 -18.50
C GLU A 326 -9.54 17.06 -17.38
N THR A 327 -10.21 16.06 -16.82
CA THR A 327 -9.57 14.81 -16.39
C THR A 327 -10.42 13.65 -16.91
N GLU A 328 -10.15 13.21 -18.14
CA GLU A 328 -10.81 12.05 -18.73
C GLU A 328 -10.43 10.77 -17.96
N VAL A 329 -11.33 10.31 -17.09
CA VAL A 329 -11.56 8.88 -16.86
C VAL A 329 -13.06 8.66 -17.03
N PRO A 330 -13.52 8.11 -18.16
CA PRO A 330 -14.94 7.82 -18.36
C PRO A 330 -15.43 6.81 -17.32
N GLU A 331 -16.49 7.19 -16.61
CA GLU A 331 -17.32 6.29 -15.81
C GLU A 331 -18.11 5.35 -16.72
N GLU A 332 -17.83 4.05 -16.65
CA GLU A 332 -18.87 3.03 -16.81
C GLU A 332 -18.53 1.83 -15.92
N ILE A 333 -19.26 1.69 -14.81
CA ILE A 333 -19.11 0.59 -13.87
C ILE A 333 -19.96 -0.58 -14.37
N GLY A 334 -19.41 -1.35 -15.30
CA GLY A 334 -19.84 -2.73 -15.53
C GLY A 334 -19.08 -3.71 -14.61
N PRO A 335 -19.65 -4.87 -14.26
CA PRO A 335 -18.87 -5.98 -13.74
C PRO A 335 -17.98 -6.49 -14.89
N GLU A 336 -16.84 -5.83 -15.10
CA GLU A 336 -15.76 -6.32 -15.96
C GLU A 336 -15.41 -7.72 -15.43
N ARG A 337 -15.91 -8.75 -16.13
CA ARG A 337 -15.56 -10.15 -15.87
C ARG A 337 -14.05 -10.26 -16.04
N LEU A 338 -13.40 -11.08 -15.20
CA LEU A 338 -12.00 -11.46 -15.42
C LEU A 338 -11.83 -11.81 -16.92
N PRO A 339 -10.80 -11.28 -17.59
CA PRO A 339 -10.64 -11.43 -19.02
C PRO A 339 -10.68 -12.92 -19.40
N ARG A 340 -11.59 -13.27 -20.31
CA ARG A 340 -11.58 -14.57 -20.96
C ARG A 340 -10.69 -14.42 -22.18
N GLY A 341 -9.46 -14.94 -22.13
CA GLY A 341 -8.58 -14.94 -23.29
C GLY A 341 -9.30 -15.55 -24.50
N GLU A 342 -9.40 -14.80 -25.60
CA GLU A 342 -9.96 -15.34 -26.83
C GLU A 342 -8.94 -16.30 -27.46
N GLN A 343 -9.25 -17.59 -27.51
CA GLN A 343 -8.54 -18.52 -28.39
C GLN A 343 -8.85 -18.16 -29.86
N LYS A 344 -8.19 -17.15 -30.40
CA LYS A 344 -8.10 -16.93 -31.84
C LYS A 344 -6.65 -17.08 -32.30
N ARG A 345 -6.25 -18.33 -32.48
CA ARG A 345 -5.13 -18.65 -33.35
C ARG A 345 -5.46 -19.90 -34.17
N ASN A 346 -5.41 -19.74 -35.50
CA ASN A 346 -5.59 -20.81 -36.47
C ASN A 346 -4.70 -22.00 -36.10
N SER A 347 -5.33 -23.16 -35.99
CA SER A 347 -4.82 -24.42 -35.43
C SER A 347 -3.81 -25.17 -36.32
N GLU A 348 -3.07 -24.49 -37.19
CA GLU A 348 -2.25 -25.16 -38.20
C GLU A 348 -0.84 -24.55 -38.32
N THR A 349 -0.14 -24.39 -37.19
CA THR A 349 1.35 -24.40 -37.15
C THR A 349 1.91 -24.41 -35.72
N TRP A 350 1.13 -24.85 -34.74
CA TRP A 350 1.63 -25.04 -33.37
C TRP A 350 1.96 -26.51 -33.16
N LYS A 351 3.26 -26.82 -33.04
CA LYS A 351 3.71 -28.04 -32.36
C LYS A 351 3.68 -27.74 -30.87
N GLU A 352 2.93 -28.55 -30.13
CA GLU A 352 2.90 -28.56 -28.67
C GLU A 352 4.34 -28.57 -28.13
N PRO A 353 4.81 -27.48 -27.49
CA PRO A 353 6.12 -27.50 -26.87
C PRO A 353 6.06 -28.49 -25.71
N GLU A 354 7.03 -29.42 -25.67
CA GLU A 354 7.16 -30.37 -24.57
C GLU A 354 7.11 -29.61 -23.24
N LYS A 355 6.27 -30.09 -22.31
CA LYS A 355 6.12 -29.55 -20.95
C LYS A 355 7.50 -29.36 -20.33
N LYS A 356 7.98 -28.12 -20.33
CA LYS A 356 9.05 -27.71 -19.44
C LYS A 356 8.40 -27.29 -18.14
N GLU A 357 8.88 -27.87 -17.05
CA GLU A 357 8.54 -27.42 -15.70
C GLU A 357 8.77 -25.90 -15.61
N PRO A 358 7.90 -25.17 -14.89
CA PRO A 358 8.04 -23.73 -14.71
C PRO A 358 9.44 -23.46 -14.17
N ARG A 359 10.27 -22.77 -14.97
CA ARG A 359 11.56 -22.30 -14.48
C ARG A 359 11.27 -21.23 -13.43
N HIS A 360 11.77 -21.47 -12.22
CA HIS A 360 11.91 -20.45 -11.21
C HIS A 360 12.61 -19.24 -11.85
N ILE A 361 11.96 -18.07 -11.84
CA ILE A 361 12.65 -16.82 -12.17
C ILE A 361 13.53 -16.52 -10.97
N GLU A 362 14.79 -16.90 -11.06
CA GLU A 362 15.78 -16.58 -10.04
C GLU A 362 16.09 -15.09 -10.11
N LEU A 363 15.89 -14.39 -8.98
CA LEU A 363 16.43 -13.06 -8.77
C LEU A 363 17.94 -13.10 -9.08
N PRO A 364 18.52 -12.06 -9.72
CA PRO A 364 19.95 -12.02 -10.04
C PRO A 364 20.78 -12.29 -8.77
N PRO A 365 21.79 -13.18 -8.75
CA PRO A 365 22.43 -13.71 -7.54
C PRO A 365 22.90 -12.68 -6.47
N GLU A 366 22.98 -13.14 -5.20
CA GLU A 366 23.67 -12.51 -4.04
C GLU A 366 24.75 -11.49 -4.37
N ASP A 367 25.62 -12.08 -5.16
CA ASP A 367 27.04 -11.92 -5.28
C ASP A 367 27.40 -11.58 -6.74
N ALA A 368 26.39 -11.27 -7.56
CA ALA A 368 26.60 -10.81 -8.93
C ALA A 368 27.46 -9.53 -8.91
N VAL A 369 28.61 -9.61 -9.59
CA VAL A 369 29.53 -8.50 -9.81
C VAL A 369 29.42 -8.04 -11.25
N TYR A 370 29.01 -6.79 -11.46
CA TYR A 370 28.88 -6.22 -12.80
C TYR A 370 30.05 -5.28 -13.10
N THR A 371 30.60 -5.30 -14.32
CA THR A 371 31.78 -4.49 -14.68
C THR A 371 31.43 -3.46 -15.74
N TYR A 372 31.74 -2.19 -15.49
CA TYR A 372 31.46 -1.09 -16.43
C TYR A 372 32.69 -0.20 -16.68
N PRO A 373 32.96 0.16 -17.94
CA PRO A 373 33.99 1.14 -18.27
C PRO A 373 33.52 2.56 -17.94
N MET A 374 34.39 3.35 -17.29
CA MET A 374 34.10 4.69 -16.79
C MET A 374 35.16 5.69 -17.24
N GLY A 375 34.70 6.81 -17.80
CA GLY A 375 35.57 7.91 -18.21
C GLY A 375 36.24 8.63 -17.04
N THR A 376 37.38 9.26 -17.32
CA THR A 376 38.20 9.98 -16.30
C THR A 376 37.40 10.93 -15.42
N ASN A 377 36.48 11.73 -15.99
CA ASN A 377 35.71 12.70 -15.21
C ASN A 377 34.84 12.02 -14.15
N MET A 378 34.09 10.99 -14.55
CA MET A 378 33.20 10.25 -13.65
C MET A 378 33.98 9.52 -12.55
N MET A 379 35.14 8.93 -12.88
CA MET A 379 36.04 8.34 -11.87
C MET A 379 36.53 9.38 -10.85
N THR A 380 36.75 10.63 -11.29
CA THR A 380 37.20 11.71 -10.41
C THR A 380 36.08 12.21 -9.50
N ASP A 381 34.85 12.32 -10.03
CA ASP A 381 33.69 12.81 -9.28
C ASP A 381 33.25 11.81 -8.20
N ILE A 382 33.32 10.51 -8.50
CA ILE A 382 33.10 9.44 -7.51
C ILE A 382 34.14 9.51 -6.38
N ARG A 383 35.43 9.69 -6.70
CA ARG A 383 36.49 9.88 -5.69
C ARG A 383 36.33 11.15 -4.87
N LYS A 384 35.71 12.19 -5.44
CA LYS A 384 35.42 13.47 -4.76
C LYS A 384 34.14 13.44 -3.91
N GLY A 385 33.39 12.34 -3.91
CA GLY A 385 32.24 12.14 -3.02
C GLY A 385 30.88 12.01 -3.70
N GLN A 386 30.80 11.90 -5.03
CA GLN A 386 29.55 11.54 -5.71
C GLN A 386 29.14 10.11 -5.32
N ARG A 387 27.89 9.94 -4.88
CA ARG A 387 27.32 8.67 -4.40
C ARG A 387 26.15 8.15 -5.25
N PHE A 388 25.97 8.71 -6.44
CA PHE A 388 24.94 8.29 -7.37
C PHE A 388 25.52 8.14 -8.78
N LEU A 389 25.02 7.16 -9.54
CA LEU A 389 25.46 6.85 -10.90
C LEU A 389 24.25 6.50 -11.76
N ILE A 390 24.16 7.06 -12.96
CA ILE A 390 23.09 6.71 -13.91
C ILE A 390 23.70 5.78 -14.96
N LEU A 391 23.21 4.54 -15.00
CA LEU A 391 23.63 3.53 -15.98
C LEU A 391 22.47 3.18 -16.91
N ARG A 392 22.78 2.73 -18.13
CA ARG A 392 21.78 2.11 -19.00
C ARG A 392 21.36 0.78 -18.39
N THR A 393 20.06 0.48 -18.43
CA THR A 393 19.47 -0.77 -17.94
C THR A 393 19.83 -1.93 -18.87
N HIS A 394 21.09 -2.36 -18.83
CA HIS A 394 21.54 -3.55 -19.54
C HIS A 394 21.43 -4.78 -18.64
N ASP A 395 21.67 -4.63 -17.33
CA ASP A 395 21.70 -5.71 -16.37
C ASP A 395 20.64 -5.51 -15.26
N PRO A 396 20.02 -6.59 -14.74
CA PRO A 396 19.08 -6.51 -13.64
C PRO A 396 19.84 -6.31 -12.32
N TYR A 397 20.07 -5.06 -11.93
CA TYR A 397 20.68 -4.78 -10.63
C TYR A 397 19.69 -5.05 -9.50
N ARG A 398 20.20 -5.52 -8.36
CA ARG A 398 19.51 -5.42 -7.07
C ARG A 398 20.35 -4.68 -6.05
N VAL A 399 19.69 -4.14 -5.03
CA VAL A 399 20.37 -3.59 -3.85
C VAL A 399 21.28 -4.66 -3.26
N GLY A 400 22.52 -4.29 -2.94
CA GLY A 400 23.55 -5.17 -2.41
C GLY A 400 24.56 -5.68 -3.45
N ASN A 401 24.24 -5.64 -4.75
CA ASN A 401 25.17 -6.05 -5.80
C ASN A 401 26.40 -5.13 -5.87
N THR A 402 27.54 -5.71 -6.29
CA THR A 402 28.79 -4.98 -6.46
C THR A 402 28.97 -4.60 -7.94
N VAL A 403 29.32 -3.35 -8.20
CA VAL A 403 29.64 -2.87 -9.55
C VAL A 403 31.10 -2.41 -9.58
N ARG A 404 31.88 -3.01 -10.47
CA ARG A 404 33.28 -2.69 -10.73
C ARG A 404 33.40 -1.64 -11.83
N LEU A 405 33.89 -0.47 -11.48
CA LEU A 405 34.07 0.66 -12.38
C LEU A 405 35.51 0.71 -12.88
N GLN A 406 35.75 0.40 -14.16
CA GLN A 406 37.08 0.36 -14.77
C GLN A 406 37.41 1.69 -15.45
N HIS A 407 38.52 2.32 -15.09
CA HIS A 407 38.93 3.59 -15.69
C HIS A 407 39.35 3.39 -17.15
N GLN A 408 38.71 4.15 -18.03
CA GLN A 408 39.04 4.25 -19.44
C GLN A 408 39.40 5.70 -19.79
N LYS A 409 40.49 5.87 -20.55
CA LYS A 409 40.92 7.17 -21.08
C LYS A 409 41.22 7.01 -22.56
N ASP A 410 40.59 7.86 -23.39
CA ASP A 410 40.76 7.88 -24.84
C ASP A 410 40.53 6.51 -25.53
N GLY A 411 39.65 5.69 -24.96
CA GLY A 411 39.32 4.35 -25.47
C GLY A 411 40.18 3.21 -24.91
N GLU A 412 41.26 3.50 -24.18
CA GLU A 412 42.15 2.50 -23.59
C GLU A 412 41.92 2.34 -22.07
N GLN A 413 41.95 1.10 -21.57
CA GLN A 413 41.88 0.81 -20.14
C GLN A 413 43.21 1.14 -19.46
N THR A 414 43.15 1.93 -18.38
CA THR A 414 44.34 2.43 -17.67
C THR A 414 44.71 1.60 -16.44
N GLY A 415 43.92 0.55 -16.14
CA GLY A 415 44.15 -0.39 -15.02
C GLY A 415 43.66 0.08 -13.64
N ALA A 416 43.09 1.29 -13.52
CA ALA A 416 42.52 1.77 -12.27
C ALA A 416 41.04 1.37 -12.12
N GLU A 417 40.67 0.73 -11.01
CA GLU A 417 39.31 0.25 -10.76
C GLU A 417 38.74 0.82 -9.44
N ILE A 418 37.42 0.93 -9.36
CA ILE A 418 36.68 1.25 -8.13
C ILE A 418 35.53 0.27 -8.02
N ASP A 419 35.49 -0.50 -6.94
CA ASP A 419 34.33 -1.34 -6.62
C ASP A 419 33.32 -0.51 -5.81
N ILE A 420 32.06 -0.53 -6.23
CA ILE A 420 30.96 0.15 -5.55
C ILE A 420 29.88 -0.87 -5.18
N ARG A 421 29.18 -0.64 -4.08
CA ARG A 421 28.03 -1.46 -3.67
C ARG A 421 26.75 -0.66 -3.79
N ILE A 422 25.75 -1.22 -4.47
CA ILE A 422 24.46 -0.55 -4.65
C ILE A 422 23.70 -0.56 -3.33
N THR A 423 23.38 0.63 -2.82
CA THR A 423 22.60 0.81 -1.58
C THR A 423 21.13 1.08 -1.85
N HIS A 424 20.81 1.80 -2.94
CA HIS A 424 19.44 2.06 -3.36
C HIS A 424 19.35 2.08 -4.88
N LEU A 425 18.21 1.61 -5.39
CA LEU A 425 17.87 1.63 -6.82
C LEU A 425 16.72 2.59 -7.02
N ILE A 426 16.93 3.55 -7.92
CA ILE A 426 15.91 4.52 -8.32
C ILE A 426 15.60 4.24 -9.77
N ASN A 427 14.49 3.54 -9.98
CA ASN A 427 13.99 3.20 -11.32
C ASN A 427 12.92 4.19 -11.81
N ASP A 428 12.37 5.02 -10.92
CA ASP A 428 11.29 5.96 -11.25
C ASP A 428 11.39 7.26 -10.44
N HIS A 429 11.99 8.29 -11.04
CA HIS A 429 11.71 9.69 -10.68
C HIS A 429 11.53 10.49 -11.98
N GLY A 430 10.47 11.31 -12.02
CA GLY A 430 10.03 12.10 -13.17
C GLY A 430 11.13 12.97 -13.79
N GLY A 431 11.86 12.39 -14.75
CA GLY A 431 12.96 13.05 -15.45
C GLY A 431 14.02 12.11 -16.06
N LEU A 432 14.05 10.82 -15.70
CA LEU A 432 14.95 9.83 -16.33
C LEU A 432 14.34 9.28 -17.63
N VAL A 433 15.17 9.16 -18.67
CA VAL A 433 14.77 8.58 -19.96
C VAL A 433 14.59 7.06 -19.79
N PRO A 434 13.53 6.45 -20.37
CA PRO A 434 13.36 5.00 -20.36
C PRO A 434 14.62 4.26 -20.80
N GLY A 435 15.04 3.25 -20.05
CA GLY A 435 16.26 2.49 -20.31
C GLY A 435 17.50 2.91 -19.50
N TYR A 436 17.32 3.74 -18.47
CA TYR A 436 18.37 4.14 -17.53
C TYR A 436 17.90 3.95 -16.08
N VAL A 437 18.82 3.57 -15.22
CA VAL A 437 18.62 3.41 -13.78
C VAL A 437 19.59 4.30 -13.03
N ALA A 438 19.10 4.97 -11.98
CA ALA A 438 19.94 5.69 -11.04
C ALA A 438 20.29 4.77 -9.86
N LEU A 439 21.58 4.52 -9.68
CA LEU A 439 22.16 3.74 -8.61
C LEU A 439 22.67 4.67 -7.54
N GLN A 440 22.16 4.58 -6.31
CA GLN A 440 22.88 5.11 -5.15
C GLN A 440 23.83 4.03 -4.62
N PHE A 441 25.06 4.41 -4.30
CA PHE A 441 26.10 3.43 -3.94
C PHE A 441 27.07 3.95 -2.88
N GLU A 442 27.70 2.99 -2.19
CA GLU A 442 28.89 3.21 -1.37
C GLU A 442 30.14 2.71 -2.10
N ILE A 443 31.29 3.39 -1.91
CA ILE A 443 32.56 2.92 -2.46
C ILE A 443 33.13 1.88 -1.51
N LEU A 444 33.43 0.70 -2.03
CA LEU A 444 34.14 -0.33 -1.28
C LEU A 444 35.63 0.03 -1.21
N PRO A 445 36.29 -0.14 -0.05
CA PRO A 445 37.72 0.07 0.05
C PRO A 445 38.43 -0.91 -0.89
N ALA A 446 39.43 -0.44 -1.63
CA ALA A 446 40.21 -1.31 -2.50
C ALA A 446 40.82 -2.44 -1.65
N PRO A 447 40.73 -3.71 -2.10
CA PRO A 447 41.44 -4.79 -1.43
C PRO A 447 42.93 -4.42 -1.37
N PRO A 448 43.62 -4.68 -0.25
CA PRO A 448 45.03 -4.35 -0.12
C PRO A 448 45.80 -5.00 -1.28
N GLU A 449 46.65 -4.23 -1.96
CA GLU A 449 47.55 -4.76 -2.98
C GLU A 449 48.36 -5.91 -2.35
N GLU A 450 48.16 -7.14 -2.82
CA GLU A 450 49.10 -8.21 -2.55
C GLU A 450 50.44 -7.80 -3.19
N ILE A 451 51.33 -7.32 -2.35
CA ILE A 451 52.72 -7.05 -2.72
C ILE A 451 53.29 -8.39 -3.23
N PRO A 452 53.80 -8.48 -4.46
CA PRO A 452 54.32 -9.74 -4.99
C PRO A 452 55.46 -10.21 -4.07
N GLY A 453 55.21 -11.31 -3.35
CA GLY A 453 56.15 -11.92 -2.42
C GLY A 453 55.72 -12.01 -0.95
N GLN A 454 54.50 -11.62 -0.56
CA GLN A 454 54.00 -11.92 0.79
C GLN A 454 52.88 -12.96 0.76
N MET A 455 53.19 -14.11 1.37
CA MET A 455 52.21 -15.16 1.65
C MET A 455 51.11 -14.63 2.57
N SER A 456 49.86 -14.97 2.25
CA SER A 456 48.70 -14.66 3.09
C SER A 456 48.80 -15.35 4.45
N ILE A 457 48.29 -14.69 5.52
CA ILE A 457 48.21 -15.27 6.87
C ILE A 457 47.36 -16.55 6.88
N ASP A 458 46.40 -16.67 5.96
CA ASP A 458 45.59 -17.88 5.78
C ASP A 458 46.34 -19.01 5.03
N GLN A 459 47.42 -18.68 4.29
CA GLN A 459 48.35 -19.68 3.76
C GLN A 459 49.37 -20.14 4.81
N MET A 460 49.80 -19.26 5.72
CA MET A 460 50.67 -19.66 6.84
C MET A 460 49.98 -20.67 7.78
N GLY A 461 48.67 -20.54 8.02
CA GLY A 461 47.92 -21.44 8.92
C GLY A 461 47.69 -22.86 8.35
N LYS A 462 47.58 -23.01 7.03
CA LYS A 462 47.43 -24.33 6.39
C LYS A 462 48.76 -25.08 6.24
N GLU A 463 49.86 -24.38 5.99
CA GLU A 463 51.19 -25.02 5.95
C GLU A 463 51.72 -25.40 7.35
N THR A 464 51.33 -24.70 8.42
CA THR A 464 51.74 -25.09 9.79
C THR A 464 51.00 -26.29 10.37
N GLU A 465 49.84 -26.67 9.84
CA GLU A 465 49.15 -27.91 10.26
C GLU A 465 49.55 -29.13 9.41
N GLU A 466 49.92 -28.97 8.14
CA GLU A 466 50.47 -30.07 7.33
C GLU A 466 51.95 -30.33 7.65
N GLY A 467 52.78 -29.30 7.84
CA GLY A 467 54.20 -29.48 8.23
C GLY A 467 54.42 -30.05 9.63
N ARG A 468 53.45 -29.90 10.55
CA ARG A 468 53.55 -30.44 11.91
C ARG A 468 53.18 -31.92 12.02
N LYS A 469 52.52 -32.50 11.01
CA LYS A 469 52.27 -33.95 10.94
C LYS A 469 53.44 -34.72 10.33
N ASP A 470 54.22 -34.10 9.46
CA ASP A 470 55.36 -34.76 8.80
C ASP A 470 56.67 -34.65 9.61
N GLU A 471 56.82 -33.66 10.50
CA GLU A 471 57.99 -33.59 11.41
C GLU A 471 57.88 -34.53 12.63
N GLU A 472 56.68 -34.88 13.10
CA GLU A 472 56.49 -35.81 14.24
C GLU A 472 56.64 -37.30 13.87
N GLU A 473 56.58 -37.66 12.58
CA GLU A 473 56.90 -39.02 12.10
C GLU A 473 58.37 -39.20 11.67
N SER A 474 59.11 -38.13 11.37
CA SER A 474 60.53 -38.24 10.94
C SER A 474 61.56 -38.19 12.08
N GLU A 475 61.23 -37.63 13.24
CA GLU A 475 62.14 -37.60 14.41
C GLU A 475 62.19 -38.91 15.22
N LYS A 476 61.44 -39.96 14.85
CA LYS A 476 61.53 -41.29 15.50
C LYS A 476 62.41 -42.31 14.78
N GLU A 477 62.98 -42.00 13.62
CA GLU A 477 63.82 -42.94 12.86
C GLU A 477 65.31 -42.56 12.72
N ALA A 478 65.76 -41.41 13.24
CA ALA A 478 67.15 -40.95 13.05
C ALA A 478 68.08 -41.05 14.26
N ASP A 479 67.60 -41.42 15.46
CA ASP A 479 68.43 -41.46 16.69
C ASP A 479 68.99 -42.87 17.00
N ALA A 480 69.41 -43.57 15.95
CA ALA A 480 70.00 -44.91 16.06
C ALA A 480 71.14 -45.16 15.05
N ALA A 481 72.04 -44.19 14.82
CA ALA A 481 73.32 -44.49 14.16
C ALA A 481 74.44 -43.45 14.42
N ALA A 482 75.43 -43.88 15.21
CA ALA A 482 76.86 -43.59 15.07
C ALA A 482 77.43 -42.18 15.41
N GLY A 483 78.02 -42.05 16.60
CA GLY A 483 79.46 -42.33 16.81
C GLY A 483 80.54 -41.26 16.50
N ILE A 484 81.11 -40.71 17.58
CA ILE A 484 82.56 -40.45 17.91
C ILE A 484 83.47 -39.66 16.93
N TYR A 485 84.02 -38.51 17.34
CA TYR A 485 85.45 -38.26 17.74
C TYR A 485 85.84 -36.75 17.81
N SER A 486 86.48 -36.40 18.93
CA SER A 486 87.47 -35.35 19.29
C SER A 486 87.79 -34.16 18.36
N GLU A 487 88.01 -32.97 18.94
CA GLU A 487 89.29 -32.46 19.52
C GLU A 487 89.36 -30.92 19.43
N ARG A 488 89.88 -30.29 20.49
CA ARG A 488 90.14 -28.84 20.61
C ARG A 488 91.43 -28.44 19.86
N PRO A 489 91.68 -27.13 19.67
CA PRO A 489 92.58 -26.39 20.60
C PRO A 489 92.04 -24.97 20.95
N GLU A 490 92.15 -24.44 22.18
CA GLU A 490 93.29 -23.68 22.76
C GLU A 490 93.93 -22.66 21.80
N SER A 491 94.25 -21.41 22.12
CA SER A 491 93.99 -20.46 23.22
C SER A 491 94.60 -19.09 22.77
N ASP A 492 94.49 -18.08 23.64
CA ASP A 492 95.24 -16.82 23.69
C ASP A 492 94.75 -15.65 22.82
N THR A 493 94.04 -14.68 23.42
CA THR A 493 94.61 -13.51 24.13
C THR A 493 93.49 -12.67 24.75
#